data_AF-A0A2K3JRK3-F1
#
_entry.id   AF-A0A2K3JRK3-F1
#
_cell.length_a   1.000
_cell.length_b   1.000
_cell.length_c   1.000
_cell.angle_alpha   90.00
_cell.angle_beta   90.00
_cell.angle_gamma   90.00
#
_symmetry.space_group_name_H-M   'P 1'
#
loop_
_entity.id
_entity.type
_entity.pdbx_description
1 polymer ?
#
loop_
_entity_poly.entity_id
_entity_poly.type
_entity_poly.pdbx_seq_one_letter_code
_entity_poly.pdbx_strand_id
1 'polypeptide(L)'
;MLGIHMQRAMFILMIVAIPLAIIWANTRSILILLGQDPEISTEAGNYATLMVPSLFAYGLLQCLNRFLQTQNIVFPMMFSSAVTTLLHLPLCWIMVYKSGLESRGAAIANSISYWVNVTILSLYVKFSPSCKKTWNGFSEEALAPNNIPIFLKLAIPSAVMV
;
A
#
# COMPACT_ATOMS: atom_id res chain seq x y z
N MET A 1 -13.35 6.95 -17.68
CA MET A 1 -14.03 6.60 -16.40
C MET A 1 -13.14 5.76 -15.47
N LEU A 2 -12.52 4.67 -15.91
CA LEU A 2 -11.75 3.78 -15.01
C LEU A 2 -10.63 4.48 -14.21
N GLY A 3 -9.85 5.36 -14.85
CA GLY A 3 -8.81 6.14 -14.15
C GLY A 3 -9.35 7.07 -13.06
N ILE A 4 -10.58 7.58 -13.21
CA ILE A 4 -11.24 8.43 -12.20
C ILE A 4 -11.61 7.59 -10.98
N HIS A 5 -12.14 6.37 -11.19
CA HIS A 5 -12.41 5.45 -10.08
C HIS A 5 -11.14 5.04 -9.34
N MET A 6 -10.04 4.78 -10.07
CA MET A 6 -8.74 4.50 -9.45
C MET A 6 -8.25 5.68 -8.59
N GLN A 7 -8.29 6.91 -9.12
CA GLN A 7 -7.90 8.11 -8.38
C GLN A 7 -8.76 8.33 -7.13
N ARG A 8 -10.07 8.12 -7.24
CA ARG A 8 -10.99 8.18 -6.10
C ARG A 8 -10.65 7.14 -5.04
N ALA A 9 -10.40 5.90 -5.46
CA ALA A 9 -10.00 4.82 -4.55
C ALA A 9 -8.67 5.15 -3.86
N MET A 10 -7.67 5.65 -4.59
CA MET A 10 -6.40 6.10 -4.02
C MET A 10 -6.63 7.16 -2.94
N PHE A 11 -7.40 8.20 -3.24
CA PHE A 11 -7.71 9.26 -2.28
C PHE A 11 -8.39 8.73 -1.01
N ILE A 12 -9.43 7.92 -1.16
CA ILE A 12 -10.16 7.34 -0.03
C ILE A 12 -9.24 6.43 0.80
N LEU A 13 -8.43 5.58 0.16
CA LEU A 13 -7.49 4.71 0.88
C LEU A 13 -6.39 5.50 1.59
N MET A 14 -5.93 6.63 1.05
CA MET A 14 -4.99 7.50 1.77
C MET A 14 -5.63 8.09 3.02
N ILE A 15 -6.91 8.47 2.97
CA ILE A 15 -7.63 8.95 4.16
C ILE A 15 -7.81 7.83 5.18
N VAL A 16 -8.23 6.63 4.76
CA VAL A 16 -8.42 5.47 5.64
C VAL A 16 -7.10 4.96 6.22
N ALA A 17 -5.98 5.14 5.52
CA ALA A 17 -4.66 4.81 6.04
C ALA A 17 -4.25 5.68 7.24
N ILE A 18 -4.78 6.90 7.41
CA ILE A 18 -4.46 7.79 8.54
C ILE A 18 -4.89 7.20 9.89
N PRO A 19 -6.16 6.84 10.14
CA PRO A 19 -6.56 6.24 11.41
C PRO A 19 -5.86 4.89 11.65
N LEU A 20 -5.61 4.10 10.59
CA LEU A 20 -4.83 2.86 10.69
C LEU A 20 -3.39 3.12 11.11
N ALA A 21 -2.75 4.16 10.58
CA ALA A 21 -1.40 4.56 10.99
C ALA A 21 -1.35 4.98 12.46
N ILE A 22 -2.38 5.68 12.95
CA ILE A 22 -2.50 6.04 14.38
C ILE A 22 -2.60 4.78 15.23
N ILE A 23 -3.42 3.80 14.81
CA ILE A 23 -3.53 2.51 15.50
C ILE A 23 -2.16 1.82 15.54
N TRP A 24 -1.45 1.76 14.40
CA TRP A 24 -0.13 1.12 14.32
C TRP A 24 0.93 1.81 15.17
N ALA A 25 0.92 3.14 15.24
CA ALA A 25 1.80 3.90 16.11
C ALA A 25 1.55 3.62 17.61
N ASN A 26 0.34 3.20 17.98
CA ASN A 26 -0.04 2.88 19.35
C ASN A 26 0.00 1.37 19.65
N THR A 27 0.51 0.54 18.74
CA THR A 27 0.51 -0.93 18.87
C THR A 27 1.10 -1.40 20.19
N ARG A 28 2.21 -0.80 20.66
CA ARG A 28 2.82 -1.15 21.96
C ARG A 28 1.83 -1.00 23.11
N SER A 29 1.21 0.17 23.24
CA SER A 29 0.28 0.47 24.33
C SER A 29 -0.98 -0.39 24.26
N ILE A 30 -1.47 -0.65 23.04
CA ILE A 30 -2.62 -1.52 22.80
C ILE A 30 -2.29 -2.95 23.26
N LEU A 31 -1.13 -3.49 22.90
CA LEU A 31 -0.73 -4.85 23.29
C LEU A 31 -0.54 -5.00 24.81
N ILE A 32 0.09 -4.01 25.45
CA ILE A 32 0.22 -3.99 26.92
C ILE A 32 -1.16 -3.95 27.59
N LEU A 33 -2.09 -3.14 27.08
CA LEU A 33 -3.47 -3.07 27.59
C LEU A 33 -4.20 -4.42 27.46
N LEU A 34 -3.90 -5.18 26.41
CA LEU A 34 -4.43 -6.53 26.19
C LEU A 34 -3.70 -7.61 27.01
N GLY A 35 -2.79 -7.23 27.90
CA GLY A 35 -2.08 -8.14 28.80
C GLY A 35 -0.90 -8.88 28.15
N GLN A 36 -0.37 -8.38 27.03
CA GLN A 36 0.83 -8.94 26.42
C GLN A 36 2.09 -8.56 27.21
N ASP A 37 3.13 -9.38 27.04
CA ASP A 37 4.44 -9.12 27.62
C ASP A 37 5.00 -7.73 27.18
N PRO A 38 5.56 -6.93 28.11
CA PRO A 38 6.07 -5.60 27.79
C PRO A 38 7.22 -5.56 26.78
N GLU A 39 8.11 -6.55 26.77
CA GLU A 39 9.24 -6.61 25.84
C GLU A 39 8.74 -6.95 24.43
N ILE A 40 7.89 -7.97 24.31
CA ILE A 40 7.24 -8.34 23.04
C ILE A 40 6.43 -7.17 22.48
N SER A 41 5.65 -6.51 23.34
CA SER A 41 4.84 -5.34 22.94
C SER A 41 5.69 -4.18 22.46
N THR A 42 6.87 -3.99 23.06
CA THR A 42 7.81 -2.93 22.66
C THR A 42 8.39 -3.20 21.27
N GLU A 43 8.83 -4.44 21.00
CA GLU A 43 9.34 -4.81 19.68
C GLU A 43 8.27 -4.78 18.59
N ALA A 44 7.06 -5.28 18.89
CA ALA A 44 5.93 -5.19 17.97
C ALA A 44 5.56 -3.73 17.65
N GLY A 45 5.58 -2.84 18.64
CA GLY A 45 5.33 -1.41 18.45
C GLY A 45 6.39 -0.71 17.59
N ASN A 46 7.68 -1.02 17.82
CA ASN A 46 8.78 -0.52 17.01
C ASN A 46 8.62 -0.94 15.54
N TYR A 47 8.32 -2.23 15.32
CA TYR A 47 8.10 -2.78 13.99
C TYR A 47 6.88 -2.14 13.29
N ALA A 48 5.73 -2.08 13.97
CA ALA A 48 4.48 -1.53 13.43
C ALA A 48 4.62 -0.05 13.05
N THR A 49 5.31 0.74 13.87
CA THR A 49 5.55 2.16 13.59
C THR A 49 6.38 2.35 12.32
N LEU A 50 7.42 1.54 12.12
CA LEU A 50 8.24 1.58 10.91
C LEU A 50 7.54 1.04 9.66
N MET A 51 6.51 0.21 9.85
CA MET A 51 5.66 -0.27 8.77
C MET A 51 4.63 0.78 8.30
N VAL A 52 4.41 1.89 9.02
CA VAL A 52 3.41 2.91 8.65
C VAL A 52 3.53 3.39 7.19
N PRO A 53 4.72 3.71 6.64
CA PRO A 53 4.81 4.14 5.24
C PRO A 53 4.41 3.04 4.25
N SER A 54 4.58 1.77 4.63
CA SER A 54 4.20 0.62 3.82
C SER A 54 2.67 0.50 3.65
N LEU A 55 1.89 1.00 4.63
CA LEU A 55 0.43 1.02 4.57
C LEU A 55 -0.08 1.88 3.41
N PHE A 56 0.49 3.08 3.26
CA PHE A 56 0.15 4.00 2.17
C PHE A 56 0.57 3.42 0.82
N ALA A 57 1.79 2.89 0.74
CA ALA A 57 2.28 2.24 -0.49
C ALA A 57 1.37 1.08 -0.91
N TYR A 58 0.97 0.23 0.06
CA TYR A 58 0.10 -0.91 -0.20
C TYR A 58 -1.28 -0.47 -0.69
N GLY A 59 -1.88 0.56 -0.10
CA GLY A 59 -3.15 1.11 -0.57
C GLY A 59 -3.09 1.59 -2.02
N LEU A 60 -2.03 2.33 -2.39
CA LEU A 60 -1.81 2.76 -3.78
C LEU A 60 -1.58 1.58 -4.73
N LEU A 61 -0.78 0.60 -4.29
CA LEU A 61 -0.48 -0.61 -5.06
C LEU A 61 -1.74 -1.41 -5.37
N GLN A 62 -2.64 -1.57 -4.41
CA GLN A 62 -3.92 -2.26 -4.63
C GLN A 62 -4.78 -1.52 -5.67
N CYS A 63 -4.83 -0.18 -5.63
CA CYS A 63 -5.54 0.60 -6.64
C CYS A 63 -4.96 0.40 -8.05
N LEU A 64 -3.63 0.43 -8.20
CA LEU A 64 -2.93 0.21 -9.47
C LEU A 64 -3.18 -1.21 -10.00
N ASN A 65 -3.07 -2.21 -9.13
CA ASN A 65 -3.31 -3.61 -9.50
C ASN A 65 -4.74 -3.81 -9.97
N ARG A 66 -5.75 -3.30 -9.24
CA ARG A 66 -7.15 -3.42 -9.67
C ARG A 66 -7.41 -2.66 -10.98
N PHE A 67 -6.82 -1.49 -11.16
CA PHE A 67 -6.92 -0.74 -12.42
C PHE A 67 -6.40 -1.56 -13.61
N LEU A 68 -5.24 -2.21 -13.49
CA LEU A 68 -4.68 -3.03 -14.56
C LEU A 68 -5.44 -4.36 -14.74
N GLN A 69 -5.81 -5.01 -13.63
CA GLN A 69 -6.50 -6.29 -13.63
C GLN A 69 -7.90 -6.22 -14.26
N THR A 70 -8.66 -5.14 -14.00
CA THR A 70 -9.98 -4.93 -14.63
C THR A 70 -9.90 -4.73 -16.14
N GLN A 71 -8.71 -4.48 -16.69
CA GLN A 71 -8.43 -4.39 -18.12
C GLN A 71 -7.78 -5.67 -18.68
N ASN A 72 -7.64 -6.72 -17.87
CA ASN A 72 -6.88 -7.94 -18.18
C ASN A 72 -5.39 -7.70 -18.48
N ILE A 73 -4.80 -6.60 -17.96
CA ILE A 73 -3.38 -6.27 -18.17
C ILE A 73 -2.55 -6.85 -17.01
N VAL A 74 -2.18 -8.14 -17.10
CA VAL A 74 -1.54 -8.85 -15.98
C VAL A 74 -0.02 -8.87 -16.00
N PHE A 75 0.60 -8.77 -17.18
CA PHE A 75 2.04 -8.88 -17.32
C PHE A 75 2.83 -7.82 -16.52
N PRO A 76 2.47 -6.52 -16.52
CA PRO A 76 3.19 -5.52 -15.73
C PRO A 76 3.10 -5.76 -14.22
N MET A 77 1.96 -6.28 -13.74
CA MET A 77 1.78 -6.63 -12.33
C MET A 77 2.72 -7.78 -11.92
N MET A 78 2.79 -8.83 -12.76
CA MET A 78 3.70 -9.96 -12.56
C MET A 78 5.17 -9.51 -12.64
N PHE A 79 5.52 -8.72 -13.64
CA PHE A 79 6.88 -8.20 -13.83
C PHE A 79 7.31 -7.32 -12.65
N SER A 80 6.47 -6.39 -12.22
CA SER A 80 6.74 -5.54 -11.05
C SER A 80 6.96 -6.39 -9.79
N SER A 81 6.10 -7.39 -9.57
CA SER A 81 6.23 -8.30 -8.42
C SER A 81 7.54 -9.07 -8.46
N ALA A 82 7.93 -9.62 -9.62
CA ALA A 82 9.18 -10.36 -9.78
C ALA A 82 10.41 -9.48 -9.50
N VAL A 83 10.45 -8.27 -10.08
CA VAL A 83 11.53 -7.30 -9.84
C VAL A 83 11.61 -6.94 -8.37
N THR A 84 10.48 -6.59 -7.74
CA THR A 84 10.46 -6.23 -6.32
C THR A 84 10.89 -7.39 -5.44
N THR A 85 10.46 -8.63 -5.70
CA THR A 85 10.88 -9.79 -4.90
C THR A 85 12.38 -10.04 -5.02
N LEU A 86 12.94 -9.97 -6.23
CA LEU A 86 14.39 -10.11 -6.44
C LEU A 86 15.20 -9.03 -5.74
N LEU A 87 14.69 -7.79 -5.69
CA LEU A 87 15.30 -6.69 -4.94
C LEU A 87 15.09 -6.80 -3.43
N HIS A 88 13.97 -7.36 -2.99
CA HIS A 88 13.62 -7.48 -1.58
C HIS A 88 14.58 -8.42 -0.83
N LEU A 89 15.03 -9.51 -1.46
CA LEU A 89 15.98 -10.46 -0.88
C LEU A 89 17.30 -9.80 -0.41
N PRO A 90 18.09 -9.14 -1.27
CA PRO A 90 19.30 -8.47 -0.84
C PRO A 90 19.00 -7.29 0.08
N LEU A 91 17.88 -6.59 -0.11
CA LEU A 91 17.49 -5.47 0.75
C LEU A 91 17.25 -5.92 2.18
N CYS A 92 16.47 -7.00 2.38
CA CYS A 92 16.27 -7.61 3.70
C CYS A 92 17.59 -8.10 4.28
N TRP A 93 18.45 -8.74 3.49
CA TRP A 93 19.74 -9.20 4.00
C TRP A 93 20.61 -8.05 4.52
N ILE A 94 20.71 -6.95 3.77
CA ILE A 94 21.47 -5.76 4.19
C ILE A 94 20.83 -5.13 5.43
N MET A 95 19.52 -4.88 5.39
CA MET A 95 18.83 -4.13 6.44
C MET A 95 18.71 -4.92 7.76
N VAL A 96 18.58 -6.25 7.70
CA VAL A 96 18.45 -7.08 8.91
C VAL A 96 19.83 -7.39 9.49
N TYR A 97 20.78 -7.84 8.66
CA TYR A 97 22.04 -8.40 9.16
C TYR A 97 23.24 -7.47 9.08
N LYS A 98 23.26 -6.47 8.19
CA LYS A 98 24.45 -5.62 7.98
C LYS A 98 24.35 -4.24 8.61
N SER A 99 23.14 -3.69 8.76
CA SER A 99 22.95 -2.35 9.32
C SER A 99 22.67 -2.30 10.83
N GLY A 100 22.58 -3.45 11.51
CA GLY A 100 22.25 -3.52 12.94
C GLY A 100 20.82 -3.09 13.29
N LEU A 101 19.91 -3.08 12.30
CA LEU A 101 18.50 -2.71 12.50
C LEU A 101 17.62 -3.91 12.87
N GLU A 102 18.09 -5.14 12.68
CA GLU A 102 17.37 -6.36 13.05
C GLU A 102 15.92 -6.38 12.51
N SER A 103 14.92 -6.57 13.37
CA SER A 103 13.49 -6.58 13.02
C SER A 103 13.04 -5.27 12.33
N ARG A 104 13.57 -4.13 12.76
CA ARG A 104 13.29 -2.81 12.17
C ARG A 104 13.76 -2.73 10.72
N GLY A 105 14.87 -3.41 10.43
CA GLY A 105 15.41 -3.54 9.07
C GLY A 105 14.42 -4.21 8.12
N ALA A 106 13.73 -5.26 8.56
CA ALA A 106 12.71 -5.94 7.78
C ALA A 106 11.50 -5.04 7.48
N ALA A 107 11.03 -4.26 8.47
CA ALA A 107 9.95 -3.29 8.27
C ALA A 107 10.30 -2.24 7.20
N ILE A 108 11.51 -1.68 7.28
CA ILE A 108 12.01 -0.69 6.31
C ILE A 108 12.16 -1.32 4.92
N ALA A 109 12.74 -2.51 4.84
CA ALA A 109 12.90 -3.22 3.57
C ALA A 109 11.54 -3.49 2.90
N ASN A 110 10.53 -3.88 3.67
CA ASN A 110 9.18 -4.10 3.14
C ASN A 110 8.54 -2.81 2.62
N SER A 111 8.68 -1.71 3.37
CA SER A 111 8.22 -0.39 2.94
C SER A 111 8.83 0.04 1.60
N ILE A 112 10.16 -0.07 1.47
CA ILE A 112 10.86 0.24 0.22
C ILE A 112 10.35 -0.65 -0.91
N SER A 113 10.18 -1.95 -0.69
CA SER A 113 9.69 -2.89 -1.69
C SER A 113 8.30 -2.54 -2.21
N TYR A 114 7.36 -2.14 -1.35
CA TYR A 114 6.05 -1.68 -1.83
C TYR A 114 6.15 -0.37 -2.62
N TRP A 115 6.99 0.57 -2.21
CA TRP A 115 7.19 1.81 -2.98
C TRP A 115 7.84 1.56 -4.35
N VAL A 116 8.74 0.58 -4.47
CA VAL A 116 9.27 0.13 -5.76
C VAL A 116 8.14 -0.38 -6.66
N ASN A 117 7.26 -1.24 -6.14
CA ASN A 117 6.09 -1.74 -6.87
C ASN A 117 5.17 -0.59 -7.33
N VAL A 118 4.82 0.32 -6.41
CA VAL A 118 4.00 1.50 -6.73
C VAL A 118 4.65 2.33 -7.83
N THR A 119 5.96 2.52 -7.77
CA THR A 119 6.72 3.30 -8.76
C THR A 119 6.66 2.65 -10.14
N ILE A 120 7.01 1.36 -10.24
CA ILE A 120 7.00 0.61 -11.50
C ILE A 120 5.61 0.66 -12.15
N LEU A 121 4.56 0.36 -11.39
CA LEU A 121 3.20 0.34 -11.92
C LEU A 121 2.67 1.74 -12.25
N SER A 122 3.02 2.76 -11.46
CA SER A 122 2.63 4.15 -11.75
C SER A 122 3.28 4.64 -13.05
N LEU A 123 4.57 4.32 -13.26
CA LEU A 123 5.27 4.60 -14.52
C LEU A 123 4.61 3.87 -15.69
N TYR A 124 4.28 2.59 -15.52
CA TYR A 124 3.57 1.83 -16.55
C TYR A 124 2.21 2.46 -16.90
N VAL A 125 1.38 2.79 -15.90
CA VAL A 125 0.06 3.42 -16.13
C VAL A 125 0.20 4.76 -16.84
N LYS A 126 1.22 5.55 -16.49
CA LYS A 126 1.44 6.89 -17.07
C LYS A 126 1.93 6.85 -18.52
N PHE A 127 2.81 5.91 -18.86
CA PHE A 127 3.52 5.93 -20.15
C PHE A 127 3.09 4.84 -21.14
N SER A 128 2.40 3.78 -20.68
CA SER A 128 2.01 2.68 -21.55
C SER A 128 0.87 3.08 -22.52
N PRO A 129 1.01 2.77 -23.83
CA PRO A 129 -0.09 2.95 -24.79
C PRO A 129 -1.36 2.18 -24.40
N SER A 130 -1.22 1.03 -23.72
CA SER A 130 -2.35 0.19 -23.29
C SER A 130 -3.28 0.92 -22.31
N CYS A 131 -2.75 1.87 -21.53
CA CYS A 131 -3.51 2.63 -20.53
C CYS A 131 -4.04 3.95 -21.08
N LYS A 132 -3.68 4.35 -22.31
CA LYS A 132 -3.99 5.69 -22.86
C LYS A 132 -5.48 6.00 -22.96
N LYS A 133 -6.33 4.98 -23.13
CA LYS A 133 -7.80 5.16 -23.20
C LYS A 133 -8.46 5.22 -21.82
N THR A 134 -7.81 4.64 -20.81
CA THR A 134 -8.39 4.46 -19.46
C THR A 134 -7.79 5.41 -18.43
N TRP A 135 -6.58 5.91 -18.68
CA TRP A 135 -5.88 6.94 -17.93
C TRP A 135 -5.71 8.21 -18.76
N ASN A 136 -6.50 9.24 -18.43
CA ASN A 136 -6.49 10.54 -19.12
C ASN A 136 -5.84 11.65 -18.26
N GLY A 137 -5.04 11.29 -17.26
CA GLY A 137 -4.46 12.23 -16.29
C GLY A 137 -5.35 12.46 -15.07
N PHE A 138 -4.90 13.37 -14.20
CA PHE A 138 -5.60 13.71 -12.97
C PHE A 138 -6.88 14.50 -13.25
N SER A 139 -7.94 14.20 -12.48
CA SER A 139 -9.24 14.85 -12.63
C SER A 139 -9.85 15.15 -11.27
N GLU A 140 -10.37 16.37 -11.11
CA GLU A 140 -11.10 16.79 -9.91
C GLU A 140 -12.40 15.99 -9.71
N GLU A 141 -12.94 15.39 -10.77
CA GLU A 141 -14.11 14.51 -10.70
C GLU A 141 -13.87 13.28 -9.80
N ALA A 142 -12.60 12.87 -9.65
CA ALA A 142 -12.24 11.80 -8.72
C ALA A 142 -12.56 12.18 -7.26
N LEU A 143 -12.43 13.47 -6.93
CA LEU A 143 -12.63 14.04 -5.60
C LEU A 143 -14.07 14.56 -5.38
N ALA A 144 -14.93 14.47 -6.40
CA ALA A 144 -16.31 14.93 -6.31
C ALA A 144 -17.07 14.24 -5.15
N PRO A 145 -17.59 15.01 -4.16
CA PRO A 145 -18.18 14.46 -2.93
C PRO A 145 -19.35 13.50 -3.19
N ASN A 146 -20.16 13.79 -4.20
CA ASN A 146 -21.36 13.03 -4.54
C ASN A 146 -21.07 11.56 -4.89
N ASN A 147 -19.85 11.26 -5.34
CA ASN A 147 -19.46 9.94 -5.79
C ASN A 147 -18.74 9.10 -4.71
N ILE A 148 -18.34 9.72 -3.59
CA ILE A 148 -17.63 9.05 -2.49
C ILE A 148 -18.56 8.07 -1.74
N PRO A 149 -19.80 8.44 -1.33
CA PRO A 149 -20.71 7.52 -0.65
C PRO A 149 -21.05 6.29 -1.49
N ILE A 150 -21.21 6.47 -2.81
CA ILE A 150 -21.50 5.37 -3.75
C ILE A 150 -20.32 4.38 -3.78
N PHE A 151 -19.08 4.90 -3.82
CA PHE A 151 -17.90 4.06 -3.75
C PHE A 151 -17.81 3.30 -2.42
N LEU A 152 -18.01 3.99 -1.29
CA LEU A 152 -17.95 3.39 0.05
C LEU A 152 -19.01 2.29 0.26
N LYS A 153 -20.21 2.46 -0.30
CA LYS A 153 -21.28 1.45 -0.24
C LYS A 153 -20.86 0.10 -0.84
N LEU A 154 -19.96 0.10 -1.82
CA LEU A 154 -19.43 -1.12 -2.44
C LEU A 154 -18.10 -1.55 -1.79
N ALA A 155 -17.25 -0.58 -1.42
CA ALA A 155 -15.94 -0.85 -0.86
C ALA A 155 -16.01 -1.47 0.54
N ILE A 156 -16.92 -1.02 1.42
CA ILE A 156 -17.02 -1.52 2.80
C ILE A 156 -17.39 -3.01 2.84
N PRO A 157 -18.47 -3.49 2.18
CA PRO A 157 -18.77 -4.92 2.15
C PRO A 157 -17.65 -5.75 1.51
N SER A 158 -17.00 -5.22 0.46
CA SER A 158 -15.88 -5.89 -0.19
C SER A 158 -14.67 -6.02 0.74
N ALA A 159 -14.42 -5.03 1.60
CA ALA A 159 -13.35 -5.06 2.59
C ALA A 159 -13.65 -6.05 3.73
N VAL A 160 -14.92 -6.19 4.14
CA VAL A 160 -15.36 -7.14 5.19
C VAL A 160 -15.32 -8.60 4.71
N MET A 161 -15.47 -8.83 3.40
CA MET A 161 -15.46 -10.18 2.82
C MET A 161 -14.06 -10.82 2.76
N VAL A 162 -13.00 -10.00 2.76
CA VAL A 162 -11.60 -10.44 2.71
C VAL A 162 -11.10 -10.75 4.12
#